data_AF-A0A956JIH7-F1
#
_entry.id   AF-A0A956JIH7-F1
#
_cell.length_a   1.000
_cell.length_b   1.000
_cell.length_c   1.000
_cell.angle_alpha   90.00
_cell.angle_beta   90.00
_cell.angle_gamma   90.00
#
_symmetry.space_group_name_H-M   'P 1'
#
loop_
_entity.id
_entity.type
_entity.pdbx_description
1 polymer ?
#
loop_
_entity_poly.entity_id
_entity_poly.type
_entity_poly.pdbx_seq_one_letter_code
_entity_poly.pdbx_strand_id
1 'polypeptide(L)'
;MSADDDGALARRGEGWRGDEHRLQVSAADEAGLEAKEIGLELYRKGFVDGLVIRDPLDHAIVLRGRTVLRENQLQPKVRRIFTHLGVPADGYSVRVDDGDFELRVPARIADAAGSSLDAMRRALFVFIFCGLGGLLFLTSFPAIALLGWSAGLLYGASILRRGLKQGRIRLAAHVVDELAKLAQSEQLILPPASASGDRPALEAGDGG
;
A
#
# COMPACT_ATOMS: atom_id res chain seq x y z
N MET A 1 11.30 -25.09 40.85
CA MET A 1 12.38 -25.49 39.91
C MET A 1 11.72 -26.38 38.88
N SER A 2 11.54 -25.96 37.63
CA SER A 2 12.47 -25.18 36.80
C SER A 2 11.83 -23.94 36.20
N ALA A 3 12.59 -22.84 36.28
CA ALA A 3 12.48 -21.71 35.40
C ALA A 3 13.15 -22.08 34.07
N ASP A 4 12.51 -21.71 32.96
CA ASP A 4 13.16 -21.36 31.70
C ASP A 4 12.36 -20.18 31.14
N ASP A 5 12.93 -19.00 31.40
CA ASP A 5 12.72 -17.76 30.65
C ASP A 5 13.38 -17.93 29.28
N ASP A 6 12.72 -17.51 28.20
CA ASP A 6 13.32 -16.68 27.13
C ASP A 6 12.49 -16.67 25.84
N GLY A 7 12.02 -15.46 25.47
CA GLY A 7 11.98 -15.03 24.06
C GLY A 7 10.66 -15.13 23.30
N ALA A 8 9.77 -14.14 23.49
CA ALA A 8 9.25 -13.25 22.42
C ALA A 8 7.89 -12.63 22.80
N LEU A 9 7.93 -11.35 23.14
CA LEU A 9 6.80 -10.43 23.36
C LEU A 9 6.06 -10.07 22.07
N ALA A 10 5.58 -11.04 21.28
CA ALA A 10 4.65 -10.76 20.19
C ALA A 10 3.76 -11.98 19.93
N ARG A 11 2.60 -12.04 20.58
CA ARG A 11 1.56 -12.98 20.16
C ARG A 11 1.07 -12.55 18.78
N ARG A 12 1.46 -13.32 17.76
CA ARG A 12 0.91 -13.27 16.39
C ARG A 12 -0.63 -13.22 16.48
N GLY A 13 -1.22 -12.04 16.28
CA GLY A 13 -2.67 -11.81 16.37
C GLY A 13 -3.07 -10.65 17.28
N GLU A 14 -2.21 -10.18 18.18
CA GLU A 14 -2.45 -8.92 18.90
C GLU A 14 -2.01 -7.75 18.01
N GLY A 15 -2.94 -6.85 17.65
CA GLY A 15 -2.62 -5.68 16.84
C GLY A 15 -1.77 -4.67 17.60
N TRP A 16 -1.37 -3.59 16.92
CA TRP A 16 -0.37 -2.65 17.43
C TRP A 16 -0.77 -1.98 18.76
N ARG A 17 0.16 -1.97 19.73
CA ARG A 17 -0.03 -1.38 21.07
C ARG A 17 0.98 -0.27 21.34
N GLY A 18 0.49 0.85 21.88
CA GLY A 18 1.31 2.01 22.21
C GLY A 18 2.28 1.77 23.38
N ASP A 19 1.91 0.94 24.35
CA ASP A 19 2.78 0.64 25.50
C ASP A 19 3.98 -0.21 25.09
N GLU A 20 3.76 -1.20 24.22
CA GLU A 20 4.83 -2.02 23.65
C GLU A 20 5.75 -1.17 22.76
N HIS A 21 5.19 -0.26 21.96
CA HIS A 21 5.97 0.70 21.18
C HIS A 21 6.90 1.53 22.07
N ARG A 22 6.38 2.10 23.16
CA ARG A 22 7.19 2.89 24.11
C ARG A 22 8.29 2.06 24.74
N LEU A 23 7.99 0.84 25.19
CA LEU A 23 8.97 -0.07 25.77
C LEU A 23 10.10 -0.40 24.79
N GLN A 24 9.78 -0.69 23.53
CA GLN A 24 10.79 -1.01 22.51
C GLN A 24 11.64 0.21 22.14
N VAL A 25 11.05 1.41 22.09
CA VAL A 25 11.79 2.66 21.83
C VAL A 25 12.70 2.99 23.02
N SER A 26 12.24 2.84 24.26
CA SER A 26 13.07 3.05 25.45
C SER A 26 14.21 2.04 25.55
N ALA A 27 13.95 0.75 25.27
CA ALA A 27 14.99 -0.26 25.25
C ALA A 27 16.05 0.01 24.16
N ALA A 28 15.63 0.55 23.01
CA ALA A 28 16.54 0.96 21.95
C ALA A 28 17.44 2.13 22.37
N ASP A 29 16.87 3.14 23.03
CA ASP A 29 17.60 4.29 23.58
C ASP A 29 18.64 3.84 24.61
N GLU A 30 18.25 2.95 25.52
CA GLU A 30 19.14 2.35 26.52
C GLU A 30 20.26 1.50 25.90
N ALA A 31 19.99 0.84 24.77
CA ALA A 31 20.98 0.08 24.01
C ALA A 31 21.92 0.95 23.14
N GLY A 32 21.74 2.27 23.14
CA GLY A 32 22.50 3.20 22.29
C GLY A 32 22.18 3.07 20.80
N LEU A 33 21.00 2.54 20.46
CA LEU A 33 20.49 2.51 19.09
C LEU A 33 19.75 3.80 18.75
N GLU A 34 19.53 4.06 17.47
CA GLU A 34 18.76 5.21 16.97
C GLU A 34 17.26 5.04 17.29
N ALA A 35 16.86 5.38 18.52
CA ALA A 35 15.51 5.22 19.04
C ALA A 35 14.43 5.89 18.16
N LYS A 36 14.79 7.00 17.49
CA LYS A 36 13.92 7.69 16.54
C LYS A 36 13.63 6.86 15.29
N GLU A 37 14.64 6.19 14.75
CA GLU A 37 14.49 5.32 13.57
C GLU A 37 13.67 4.08 13.92
N ILE A 38 13.95 3.48 15.07
CA ILE A 38 13.21 2.32 15.58
C ILE A 38 11.74 2.69 15.82
N GLY A 39 11.48 3.84 16.44
CA GLY A 39 10.11 4.32 16.64
C GLY A 39 9.33 4.51 15.33
N LEU A 40 9.99 5.00 14.27
CA LEU A 40 9.39 5.12 12.94
C LEU A 40 9.12 3.75 12.32
N GLU A 41 10.06 2.80 12.43
CA GLU A 41 9.91 1.45 11.91
C GLU A 41 8.72 0.72 12.59
N LEU A 42 8.55 0.89 13.89
CA LEU A 42 7.43 0.29 14.62
C LEU A 42 6.08 0.89 14.22
N TYR A 43 6.01 2.20 13.96
CA TYR A 43 4.82 2.80 13.35
C TYR A 43 4.55 2.25 11.95
N ARG A 44 5.60 2.13 11.12
CA ARG A 44 5.48 1.56 9.77
C ARG A 44 4.93 0.14 9.82
N LYS A 45 5.46 -0.72 10.69
CA LYS A 45 4.97 -2.09 10.90
C LYS A 45 3.49 -2.11 11.29
N GLY A 46 3.10 -1.30 12.27
CA GLY A 46 1.69 -1.21 12.69
C GLY A 46 0.75 -0.76 11.56
N PHE A 47 1.13 0.24 10.76
CA PHE A 47 0.29 0.67 9.64
C PHE A 47 0.21 -0.36 8.50
N VAL A 48 1.26 -1.19 8.32
CA VAL A 48 1.21 -2.33 7.39
C VAL A 48 0.15 -3.35 7.82
N ASP A 49 -0.04 -3.59 9.11
CA ASP A 49 -1.09 -4.50 9.59
C ASP A 49 -2.51 -3.98 9.28
N GLY A 50 -2.66 -2.66 9.19
CA GLY A 50 -3.88 -1.95 8.76
C GLY A 50 -4.07 -1.82 7.25
N LEU A 51 -3.10 -2.27 6.45
CA LEU A 51 -3.08 -2.06 5.00
C LEU A 51 -3.66 -3.26 4.24
N VAL A 52 -4.67 -2.98 3.43
CA VAL A 52 -5.20 -3.89 2.41
C VAL A 52 -4.81 -3.36 1.04
N ILE A 53 -3.82 -4.00 0.41
CA ILE A 53 -3.30 -3.57 -0.91
C ILE A 53 -4.37 -3.74 -2.00
N ARG A 54 -5.29 -4.69 -1.86
CA ARG A 54 -6.38 -4.91 -2.81
C ARG A 54 -7.61 -5.41 -2.08
N ASP A 55 -8.55 -4.52 -1.88
CA ASP A 55 -9.87 -4.83 -1.33
C ASP A 55 -10.61 -5.82 -2.26
N PRO A 56 -11.27 -6.86 -1.71
CA PRO A 56 -12.00 -7.84 -2.51
C PRO A 56 -13.23 -7.28 -3.23
N LEU A 57 -13.85 -6.21 -2.71
CA LEU A 57 -15.10 -5.64 -3.23
C LEU A 57 -14.84 -4.70 -4.41
N ASP A 58 -13.96 -3.71 -4.24
CA ASP A 58 -13.75 -2.62 -5.21
C ASP A 58 -12.30 -2.54 -5.73
N HIS A 59 -11.42 -3.44 -5.28
CA HIS A 59 -9.99 -3.43 -5.59
C HIS A 59 -9.30 -2.10 -5.23
N ALA A 60 -9.83 -1.33 -4.28
CA ALA A 60 -9.15 -0.19 -3.72
C ALA A 60 -7.91 -0.63 -2.90
N ILE A 61 -7.00 0.31 -2.68
CA ILE A 61 -6.07 0.23 -1.55
C ILE A 61 -6.82 0.82 -0.35
N VAL A 62 -6.89 0.07 0.74
CA VAL A 62 -7.52 0.52 1.98
C VAL A 62 -6.48 0.52 3.07
N LEU A 63 -6.39 1.62 3.80
CA LEU A 63 -5.54 1.73 4.97
C LEU A 63 -6.39 2.13 6.16
N ARG A 64 -6.25 1.38 7.25
CA ARG A 64 -6.97 1.61 8.50
C ARG A 64 -6.01 2.01 9.60
N GLY A 65 -6.50 2.82 10.54
CA GLY A 65 -5.81 3.13 11.78
C GLY A 65 -6.75 3.83 12.75
N ARG A 66 -6.17 4.37 13.82
CA ARG A 66 -6.86 5.13 14.86
C ARG A 66 -6.49 6.60 14.77
N THR A 67 -7.43 7.47 15.12
CA THR A 67 -7.17 8.90 15.20
C THR A 67 -8.05 9.55 16.26
N VAL A 68 -7.53 10.60 16.87
CA VAL A 68 -8.32 11.50 17.73
C VAL A 68 -8.94 12.65 16.94
N LEU A 69 -8.64 12.75 15.65
CA LEU A 69 -9.08 13.83 14.77
C LEU A 69 -10.43 13.51 14.14
N ARG A 70 -11.25 14.54 13.95
CA ARG A 70 -12.44 14.44 13.12
C ARG A 70 -12.06 14.38 11.64
N GLU A 71 -12.96 13.89 10.80
CA GLU A 71 -12.74 13.76 9.35
C GLU A 71 -12.27 15.07 8.70
N ASN A 72 -12.91 16.20 9.05
CA ASN A 72 -12.55 17.54 8.55
C ASN A 72 -11.16 18.03 8.99
N GLN A 73 -10.58 17.46 10.06
CA GLN A 73 -9.25 17.77 10.55
C GLN A 73 -8.19 16.83 9.97
N LEU A 74 -8.56 15.57 9.74
CA LEU A 74 -7.69 14.56 9.14
C LEU A 74 -7.52 14.78 7.63
N GLN A 75 -8.61 15.15 6.93
CA GLN A 75 -8.61 15.31 5.48
C GLN A 75 -7.55 16.30 4.97
N PRO A 76 -7.35 17.51 5.55
CA PRO A 76 -6.28 18.41 5.12
C PRO A 76 -4.87 17.85 5.30
N LYS A 77 -4.62 17.06 6.35
CA LYS A 77 -3.31 16.43 6.61
C LYS A 77 -3.03 15.34 5.58
N VAL A 78 -4.01 14.47 5.37
CA VAL A 78 -3.97 13.40 4.37
C VAL A 78 -3.86 13.96 2.95
N ARG A 79 -4.54 15.08 2.66
CA ARG A 79 -4.43 15.77 1.38
C ARG A 79 -3.00 16.16 1.05
N ARG A 80 -2.23 16.66 2.02
CA ARG A 80 -0.82 17.03 1.78
C ARG A 80 0.02 15.81 1.40
N ILE A 81 -0.22 14.67 2.05
CA ILE A 81 0.43 13.39 1.73
C ILE A 81 0.12 13.00 0.27
N PHE A 82 -1.16 12.94 -0.11
CA PHE A 82 -1.55 12.53 -1.46
C PHE A 82 -1.10 13.51 -2.54
N THR A 83 -1.15 14.82 -2.29
CA THR A 83 -0.59 15.82 -3.21
C THR A 83 0.90 15.60 -3.44
N HIS A 84 1.67 15.27 -2.39
CA HIS A 84 3.10 14.96 -2.51
C HIS A 84 3.33 13.69 -3.35
N LEU A 85 2.44 12.70 -3.24
CA LEU A 85 2.46 11.47 -4.03
C LEU A 85 1.90 11.63 -5.46
N GLY A 86 1.51 12.84 -5.86
CA GLY A 86 0.94 13.11 -7.19
C GLY A 86 -0.47 12.57 -7.39
N VAL A 87 -1.18 12.23 -6.32
CA VAL A 87 -2.57 11.76 -6.35
C VAL A 87 -3.51 12.96 -6.29
N PRO A 88 -4.49 13.07 -7.21
CA PRO A 88 -5.41 14.19 -7.24
C PRO A 88 -6.38 14.16 -6.04
N ALA A 89 -6.97 15.32 -5.71
CA ALA A 89 -7.78 15.49 -4.49
C ALA A 89 -9.07 14.64 -4.45
N ASP A 90 -9.60 14.30 -5.62
CA ASP A 90 -10.74 13.39 -5.84
C ASP A 90 -10.30 11.91 -5.95
N GLY A 91 -9.00 11.64 -5.85
CA GLY A 91 -8.39 10.33 -6.02
C GLY A 91 -8.31 9.48 -4.75
N TYR A 92 -8.86 9.95 -3.63
CA TYR A 92 -8.90 9.22 -2.37
C TYR A 92 -10.13 9.64 -1.54
N SER A 93 -10.56 8.79 -0.62
CA SER A 93 -11.60 9.09 0.36
C SER A 93 -11.11 8.79 1.76
N VAL A 94 -11.36 9.70 2.69
CA VAL A 94 -11.08 9.54 4.12
C VAL A 94 -12.42 9.40 4.81
N ARG A 95 -12.54 8.43 5.72
CA ARG A 95 -13.68 8.29 6.64
C ARG A 95 -13.13 8.17 8.05
N VAL A 96 -13.82 8.75 9.02
CA VAL A 96 -13.50 8.58 10.44
C VAL A 96 -14.76 8.13 11.15
N ASP A 97 -14.67 7.02 11.86
CA ASP A 97 -15.77 6.45 12.64
C ASP A 97 -15.24 5.95 13.99
N ASP A 98 -15.90 6.36 15.07
CA ASP A 98 -15.57 5.99 16.47
C ASP A 98 -14.06 5.99 16.84
N GLY A 99 -13.32 7.01 16.40
CA GLY A 99 -11.87 7.13 16.67
C GLY A 99 -10.98 6.22 15.83
N ASP A 100 -11.56 5.47 14.88
CA ASP A 100 -10.88 4.80 13.79
C ASP A 100 -10.99 5.63 12.51
N PHE A 101 -9.98 5.55 11.65
CA PHE A 101 -10.03 6.13 10.30
C PHE A 101 -9.79 5.07 9.25
N GLU A 102 -10.47 5.25 8.12
CA GLU A 102 -10.27 4.49 6.91
C GLU A 102 -9.92 5.43 5.77
N LEU A 103 -8.80 5.15 5.13
CA LEU A 103 -8.33 5.82 3.94
C LEU A 103 -8.44 4.86 2.76
N ARG A 104 -9.24 5.21 1.75
CA ARG A 104 -9.41 4.41 0.54
C ARG A 104 -8.85 5.15 -0.67
N VAL A 105 -8.10 4.43 -1.49
CA VAL A 105 -7.62 4.89 -2.80
C VAL A 105 -8.21 3.96 -3.86
N PRO A 106 -9.12 4.45 -4.72
CA PRO A 106 -9.76 3.64 -5.75
C PRO A 106 -8.74 2.97 -6.69
N ALA A 107 -9.07 1.78 -7.19
CA ALA A 107 -8.20 1.00 -8.07
C ALA A 107 -7.65 1.82 -9.25
N ARG A 108 -8.50 2.63 -9.89
CA ARG A 108 -8.12 3.48 -11.04
C ARG A 108 -6.95 4.42 -10.73
N ILE A 109 -6.88 4.95 -9.51
CA ILE A 109 -5.84 5.87 -9.06
C ILE A 109 -4.61 5.10 -8.61
N ALA A 110 -4.83 4.01 -7.86
CA ALA A 110 -3.77 3.11 -7.40
C ALA A 110 -2.98 2.50 -8.56
N ASP A 111 -3.65 2.17 -9.67
CA ASP A 111 -3.06 1.59 -10.87
C ASP A 111 -2.39 2.65 -11.77
N ALA A 112 -2.84 3.91 -11.68
CA ALA A 112 -2.24 5.04 -12.39
C ALA A 112 -0.98 5.60 -11.70
N ALA A 113 -0.79 5.32 -10.41
CA ALA A 113 0.33 5.82 -9.63
C ALA A 113 1.68 5.19 -10.07
N GLY A 114 2.38 5.89 -10.96
CA GLY A 114 3.84 5.92 -11.08
C GLY A 114 4.57 4.74 -11.74
N SER A 115 4.05 3.51 -11.77
CA SER A 115 4.76 2.37 -12.42
C SER A 115 4.14 1.94 -13.75
N SER A 116 2.90 2.32 -14.01
CA SER A 116 2.17 1.90 -15.20
C SER A 116 2.76 2.54 -16.45
N LEU A 117 3.24 3.79 -16.40
CA LEU A 117 3.82 4.48 -17.56
C LEU A 117 5.09 3.79 -18.10
N ASP A 118 6.06 3.44 -17.24
CA ASP A 118 7.29 2.76 -17.68
C ASP A 118 7.06 1.32 -18.11
N ALA A 119 6.13 0.62 -17.44
CA ALA A 119 5.73 -0.74 -17.82
C ALA A 119 4.92 -0.73 -19.14
N MET A 120 4.05 0.25 -19.32
CA MET A 120 3.27 0.48 -20.54
C MET A 120 4.16 0.86 -21.71
N ARG A 121 5.15 1.73 -21.50
CA ARG A 121 6.15 2.07 -22.52
C ARG A 121 6.94 0.83 -22.94
N ARG A 122 7.39 0.01 -22.00
CA ARG A 122 8.09 -1.25 -22.29
C ARG A 122 7.19 -2.27 -23.01
N ALA A 123 5.96 -2.45 -22.56
CA ALA A 123 4.99 -3.32 -23.23
C ALA A 123 4.69 -2.83 -24.65
N LEU A 124 4.54 -1.52 -24.85
CA LEU A 124 4.33 -0.91 -26.16
C LEU A 124 5.52 -1.17 -27.09
N PHE A 125 6.77 -1.02 -26.60
CA PHE A 125 7.95 -1.37 -27.39
C PHE A 125 7.94 -2.85 -27.80
N VAL A 126 7.68 -3.76 -26.87
CA VAL A 126 7.57 -5.21 -27.19
C VAL A 126 6.51 -5.44 -28.28
N PHE A 127 5.35 -4.78 -28.15
CA PHE A 127 4.27 -4.91 -29.11
C PHE A 127 4.65 -4.38 -30.49
N ILE A 128 5.32 -3.22 -30.56
CA ILE A 128 5.80 -2.62 -31.79
C ILE A 128 6.84 -3.52 -32.46
N PHE A 129 7.84 -4.00 -31.71
CA PHE A 129 8.89 -4.87 -32.24
C PHE A 129 8.36 -6.23 -32.70
N CYS A 130 7.49 -6.89 -31.91
CA CYS A 130 6.86 -8.16 -32.31
C CYS A 130 5.88 -7.96 -33.46
N GLY A 131 5.13 -6.86 -33.47
CA GLY A 131 4.18 -6.50 -34.52
C GLY A 131 4.88 -6.27 -35.86
N LEU A 132 5.84 -5.33 -35.92
CA LEU A 132 6.63 -5.04 -37.11
C LEU A 132 7.46 -6.26 -37.56
N GLY A 133 8.08 -6.96 -36.61
CA GLY A 133 8.86 -8.16 -36.88
C GLY A 133 8.01 -9.25 -37.52
N GLY A 134 6.86 -9.58 -36.94
CA GLY A 134 5.97 -10.59 -37.53
C GLY A 134 5.35 -10.15 -38.86
N LEU A 135 5.14 -8.83 -39.08
CA LEU A 135 4.65 -8.32 -40.36
C LEU A 135 5.68 -8.49 -41.48
N LEU A 136 6.98 -8.33 -41.18
CA LEU A 136 8.09 -8.62 -42.11
C LEU A 136 8.23 -10.12 -42.41
N PHE A 137 7.97 -10.98 -41.43
CA PHE A 137 8.09 -12.43 -41.57
C PHE A 137 6.81 -13.11 -42.08
N LEU A 138 5.70 -12.38 -42.21
CA LEU A 138 4.39 -12.91 -42.57
C LEU A 138 4.38 -13.57 -43.96
N THR A 139 5.15 -13.00 -44.89
CA THR A 139 5.23 -13.47 -46.29
C THR A 139 6.10 -14.72 -46.44
N SER A 140 7.18 -14.81 -45.68
CA SER A 140 8.15 -15.92 -45.79
C SER A 140 7.83 -17.09 -44.86
N PHE A 141 7.32 -16.83 -43.64
CA PHE A 141 7.11 -17.84 -42.60
C PHE A 141 5.86 -17.53 -41.75
N PRO A 142 4.65 -17.72 -42.29
CA PRO A 142 3.40 -17.29 -41.65
C PRO A 142 3.16 -17.98 -40.29
N ALA A 143 3.48 -19.27 -40.16
CA ALA A 143 3.31 -19.99 -38.89
C ALA A 143 4.23 -19.45 -37.77
N ILE A 144 5.47 -19.09 -38.11
CA ILE A 144 6.44 -18.54 -37.16
C ILE A 144 6.02 -17.12 -36.75
N ALA A 145 5.53 -16.32 -37.70
CA ALA A 145 5.01 -14.98 -37.42
C ALA A 145 3.82 -15.03 -36.44
N LEU A 146 2.90 -15.98 -36.62
CA LEU A 146 1.72 -16.15 -35.76
C LEU A 146 2.09 -16.58 -34.33
N LEU A 147 3.05 -17.49 -34.19
CA LEU A 147 3.59 -17.89 -32.88
C LEU A 147 4.33 -16.72 -32.20
N GLY A 148 5.13 -15.97 -32.96
CA GLY A 148 5.84 -14.79 -32.46
C GLY A 148 4.90 -13.69 -31.97
N TRP A 149 3.80 -13.44 -32.69
CA TRP A 149 2.75 -12.50 -32.27
C TRP A 149 2.05 -12.96 -31.00
N SER A 150 1.68 -14.23 -30.92
CA SER A 150 1.01 -14.80 -29.75
C SER A 150 1.91 -14.74 -28.51
N ALA A 151 3.20 -15.10 -28.66
CA ALA A 151 4.17 -15.01 -27.58
C ALA A 151 4.42 -13.55 -27.16
N GLY A 152 4.56 -12.62 -28.11
CA GLY A 152 4.74 -11.19 -27.85
C GLY A 152 3.55 -10.57 -27.10
N LEU A 153 2.32 -10.94 -27.48
CA LEU A 153 1.08 -10.54 -26.80
C LEU A 153 1.06 -10.99 -25.34
N LEU A 154 1.30 -12.27 -25.10
CA LEU A 154 1.32 -12.84 -23.75
C LEU A 154 2.43 -12.22 -22.90
N TYR A 155 3.60 -12.01 -23.49
CA TYR A 155 4.74 -11.39 -22.81
C TYR A 155 4.47 -9.92 -22.47
N GLY A 156 3.94 -9.14 -23.41
CA GLY A 156 3.54 -7.75 -23.19
C GLY A 156 2.47 -7.63 -22.10
N ALA A 157 1.45 -8.49 -22.12
CA ALA A 157 0.41 -8.54 -21.08
C ALA A 157 0.99 -8.88 -19.70
N SER A 158 1.97 -9.80 -19.63
CA SER A 158 2.66 -10.16 -18.39
C SER A 158 3.46 -9.00 -17.81
N ILE A 159 4.17 -8.24 -18.65
CA ILE A 159 4.90 -7.03 -18.23
C ILE A 159 3.94 -5.99 -17.66
N LEU A 160 2.81 -5.75 -18.34
CA LEU A 160 1.80 -4.81 -17.88
C LEU A 160 1.24 -5.21 -16.51
N ARG A 161 0.87 -6.49 -16.36
CA ARG A 161 0.33 -7.03 -15.10
C ARG A 161 1.33 -6.92 -13.94
N ARG A 162 2.62 -7.15 -14.19
CA ARG A 162 3.69 -6.99 -13.19
C ARG A 162 3.89 -5.52 -12.83
N GLY A 163 3.88 -4.63 -13.82
CA GLY A 163 4.01 -3.18 -13.62
C GLY A 163 2.89 -2.63 -12.72
N LEU A 164 1.64 -2.99 -13.00
CA LEU A 164 0.48 -2.56 -12.20
C LEU A 164 0.58 -3.02 -10.73
N LYS A 165 0.96 -4.29 -10.51
CA LYS A 165 1.17 -4.80 -9.14
C LYS A 165 2.26 -4.03 -8.39
N GLN A 166 3.37 -3.71 -9.06
CA GLN A 166 4.48 -2.96 -8.44
C GLN A 166 4.09 -1.51 -8.10
N GLY A 167 3.23 -0.88 -8.90
CA GLY A 167 2.75 0.50 -8.65
C GLY A 167 1.92 0.60 -7.39
N ARG A 168 0.95 -0.31 -7.26
CA ARG A 168 0.09 -0.38 -6.06
C ARG A 168 0.89 -0.60 -4.79
N ILE A 169 1.82 -1.54 -4.80
CA ILE A 169 2.68 -1.84 -3.63
C ILE A 169 3.52 -0.61 -3.27
N ARG A 170 4.09 0.06 -4.28
CA ARG A 170 4.90 1.26 -4.06
C ARG A 170 4.08 2.43 -3.54
N LEU A 171 2.88 2.68 -4.08
CA LEU A 171 1.99 3.72 -3.56
C LEU A 171 1.61 3.43 -2.11
N ALA A 172 1.21 2.18 -1.83
CA ALA A 172 0.86 1.76 -0.49
C ALA A 172 2.03 1.93 0.49
N ALA A 173 3.25 1.54 0.09
CA ALA A 173 4.45 1.72 0.89
C ALA A 173 4.74 3.19 1.20
N HIS A 174 4.61 4.10 0.23
CA HIS A 174 4.81 5.53 0.48
C HIS A 174 3.71 6.13 1.36
N VAL A 175 2.45 5.71 1.18
CA VAL A 175 1.35 6.16 2.05
C VAL A 175 1.59 5.73 3.49
N VAL A 176 2.00 4.46 3.71
CA VAL A 176 2.36 3.96 5.03
C VAL A 176 3.55 4.74 5.61
N ASP A 177 4.58 5.02 4.82
CA ASP A 177 5.76 5.77 5.27
C ASP A 177 5.42 7.20 5.71
N GLU A 178 4.62 7.91 4.91
CA GLU A 178 4.18 9.28 5.23
C GLU A 178 3.26 9.31 6.45
N LEU A 179 2.42 8.30 6.63
CA LEU A 179 1.58 8.20 7.84
C LEU A 179 2.37 7.80 9.08
N ALA A 180 3.41 6.98 8.95
CA ALA A 180 4.33 6.70 10.05
C ALA A 180 5.07 7.96 10.49
N LYS A 181 5.54 8.79 9.54
CA LYS A 181 6.13 10.11 9.84
C LYS A 181 5.11 11.06 10.49
N LEU A 182 3.87 11.05 10.04
CA LEU A 182 2.80 11.88 10.60
C LEU A 182 2.44 11.43 12.02
N ALA A 183 2.34 10.13 12.27
CA ALA A 183 2.12 9.54 13.58
C ALA A 183 3.26 9.86 14.55
N GLN A 184 4.52 9.78 14.10
CA GLN A 184 5.67 10.10 14.93
C GLN A 184 5.76 11.59 15.26
N SER A 185 5.49 12.47 14.29
CA SER A 185 5.65 13.91 14.45
C SER A 185 4.50 14.58 15.21
N GLU A 186 3.27 14.13 14.98
CA GLU A 186 2.08 14.77 15.56
C GLU A 186 1.39 13.92 16.62
N GLN A 187 1.61 12.61 16.68
CA GLN A 187 0.95 11.67 17.62
C GLN A 187 -0.59 11.68 17.57
N LEU A 188 -1.18 12.22 16.50
CA LEU A 188 -2.64 12.33 16.32
C LEU A 188 -3.25 11.15 15.57
N ILE A 189 -2.39 10.30 15.00
CA ILE A 189 -2.76 9.14 14.20
C ILE A 189 -1.95 7.97 14.73
N LEU A 190 -2.62 6.84 14.92
CA LEU A 190 -2.05 5.62 15.46
C LEU A 190 -2.36 4.45 14.52
N PRO A 191 -1.53 3.41 14.50
CA PRO A 191 -1.86 2.16 13.87
C PRO A 191 -3.12 1.51 14.46
N PRO A 192 -3.79 0.64 13.70
CA PRO A 192 -5.00 -0.03 14.17
C PRO A 192 -4.67 -0.98 15.31
N ALA A 193 -5.62 -1.15 16.23
CA ALA A 193 -5.48 -2.06 17.38
C ALA A 193 -5.65 -3.55 16.99
N SER A 194 -6.10 -3.82 15.77
CA SER A 194 -6.40 -5.16 15.25
C SER A 194 -5.91 -5.24 13.81
N ALA A 195 -5.49 -6.43 13.36
CA ALA A 195 -5.14 -6.64 11.97
C ALA A 195 -6.36 -6.39 11.06
N SER A 196 -6.10 -5.87 9.86
CA SER A 196 -7.13 -5.48 8.87
C SER A 196 -8.14 -6.57 8.47
N GLY A 197 -7.90 -7.83 8.83
CA GLY A 197 -8.76 -8.98 8.51
C GLY A 197 -10.01 -9.16 9.38
N ASP A 198 -10.12 -8.51 10.54
CA ASP A 198 -11.17 -8.81 11.53
C ASP A 198 -12.39 -7.87 11.50
N ARG A 199 -12.36 -6.77 10.73
CA ARG A 199 -13.53 -5.87 10.63
C ARG A 199 -14.17 -5.90 9.26
N PRO A 200 -15.49 -6.15 9.17
CA PRO A 200 -16.24 -5.89 7.94
C PRO A 200 -15.98 -4.45 7.51
N ALA A 201 -15.89 -4.22 6.19
CA ALA A 201 -15.87 -2.86 5.66
C ALA A 201 -16.98 -2.07 6.35
N LEU A 202 -16.66 -0.89 6.89
CA LEU A 202 -17.66 0.02 7.45
C LEU A 202 -18.79 0.09 6.43
N GLU A 203 -19.93 -0.54 6.74
CA GLU A 203 -21.02 -0.69 5.80
C GLU A 203 -21.33 0.70 5.26
N ALA A 204 -21.50 0.80 3.94
CA ALA A 204 -22.00 2.01 3.32
C ALA A 204 -23.36 2.29 3.95
N GLY A 205 -23.37 3.06 5.03
CA GLY A 205 -24.55 3.46 5.77
C GLY A 205 -25.47 4.16 4.80
N ASP A 206 -26.46 3.40 4.37
CA ASP A 206 -27.75 3.85 3.92
C ASP A 206 -28.23 4.92 4.91
N GLY A 207 -28.19 6.16 4.47
CA GLY A 207 -28.48 7.34 5.27
C GLY A 207 -29.57 8.14 4.60
N GLY A 208 -30.82 7.80 4.91
CA GLY A 208 -31.99 8.70 4.96
C GLY A 208 -32.55 9.21 3.64
#